data_AF-A0A914G6N9-F1
#
_entry.id   AF-A0A914G6N9-F1
#
_cell.length_a   1.000
_cell.length_b   1.000
_cell.length_c   1.000
_cell.angle_alpha   90.00
_cell.angle_beta   90.00
_cell.angle_gamma   90.00
#
_symmetry.space_group_name_H-M   'P 1'
#
loop_
_entity.id
_entity.type
_entity.pdbx_description
1 polymer ?
#
loop_
_entity_poly.entity_id
_entity_poly.type
_entity_poly.pdbx_seq_one_letter_code
_entity_poly.pdbx_strand_id
1 'polypeptide(L)'
;MESKLFPAILFATFLIFTAASDDDSNGSDSGSESMGSWGNSMEEKDKDCDRLVEGSDENDGDCDLTDGLEEVKDKCDKCDADEKIVIEKWIASLKLEINVKVSIEERLILASASILKFQMENPSIFELIQYQNVSSWGMLTYFTKVIEIRQTTKVESLITLDDEDNCPLFEALINSTDGSYEQESAVNALINETLLEICADMTLSITKRNVKIFEALSKFFSINSEWKSSFFQFKIERFGTFQQFYQITKSFYQKSQVDVILEGEVSES
;
A
#
# COMPACT_ATOMS: atom_id res chain seq x y z
N MET A 1 29.86 16.62 14.62
CA MET A 1 30.39 15.29 14.25
C MET A 1 29.58 14.28 15.03
N GLU A 2 29.20 13.17 14.38
CA GLU A 2 28.20 12.17 14.84
C GLU A 2 26.74 12.62 14.64
N SER A 3 25.84 11.87 14.01
CA SER A 3 25.93 10.56 13.34
C SER A 3 25.04 10.59 12.08
N LYS A 4 25.66 10.32 10.92
CA LYS A 4 24.97 9.97 9.68
C LYS A 4 24.90 8.44 9.64
N LEU A 5 23.88 7.87 10.26
CA LEU A 5 23.70 6.41 10.26
C LEU A 5 22.21 6.04 10.34
N PHE A 6 21.40 6.72 9.52
CA PHE A 6 20.03 6.33 9.21
C PHE A 6 19.79 6.76 7.76
N PRO A 7 20.14 5.90 6.78
CA PRO A 7 19.08 5.33 5.95
C PRO A 7 19.32 3.89 5.42
N ALA A 8 20.35 3.17 5.83
CA ALA A 8 20.71 1.91 5.16
C ALA A 8 19.76 0.73 5.44
N ILE A 9 19.07 0.70 6.59
CA ILE A 9 18.25 -0.46 6.99
C ILE A 9 16.83 -0.42 6.38
N LEU A 10 16.34 0.76 5.99
CA LEU A 10 15.05 0.90 5.28
C LEU A 10 15.15 0.61 3.77
N PHE A 11 16.36 0.61 3.21
CA PHE A 11 16.60 0.38 1.78
C PHE A 11 16.50 -1.10 1.37
N ALA A 12 16.73 -2.04 2.30
CA ALA A 12 16.74 -3.47 1.97
C ALA A 12 15.34 -4.06 1.75
N THR A 13 14.27 -3.43 2.25
CA THR A 13 12.88 -3.90 2.11
C THR A 13 12.32 -3.69 0.69
N PHE A 14 13.05 -3.00 -0.19
CA PHE A 14 12.51 -2.42 -1.42
C PHE A 14 12.69 -3.26 -2.71
N LEU A 15 13.55 -4.29 -2.70
CA LEU A 15 14.26 -4.66 -3.93
C LEU A 15 13.72 -5.80 -4.80
N ILE A 16 12.60 -6.48 -4.52
CA ILE A 16 12.24 -7.65 -5.34
C ILE A 16 10.75 -7.75 -5.61
N PHE A 17 10.27 -7.06 -6.65
CA PHE A 17 9.27 -7.59 -7.58
C PHE A 17 9.61 -7.11 -8.99
N THR A 18 10.28 -8.00 -9.71
CA THR A 18 10.40 -8.01 -11.16
C THR A 18 9.06 -8.47 -11.73
N ALA A 19 8.54 -7.70 -12.68
CA ALA A 19 7.49 -8.17 -13.57
C ALA A 19 8.03 -9.38 -14.33
N ALA A 20 7.35 -10.52 -14.21
CA ALA A 20 7.39 -11.53 -15.26
C ALA A 20 6.63 -10.94 -16.47
N SER A 21 7.38 -10.35 -17.38
CA SER A 21 6.99 -10.23 -18.78
C SER A 21 7.98 -11.10 -19.54
N ASP A 22 7.48 -12.26 -19.97
CA ASP A 22 8.20 -13.28 -20.71
C ASP A 22 8.83 -12.68 -21.97
N ASP A 23 10.15 -12.78 -22.08
CA ASP A 23 10.86 -12.81 -23.36
C ASP A 23 11.76 -14.05 -23.35
N ASP A 24 11.35 -15.05 -24.14
CA ASP A 24 12.07 -16.30 -24.39
C ASP A 24 13.46 -16.03 -24.98
N SER A 25 14.53 -16.44 -24.30
CA SER A 25 15.73 -16.95 -25.00
C SER A 25 16.70 -17.74 -24.09
N ASN A 26 17.17 -18.83 -24.69
CA ASN A 26 18.08 -19.86 -24.18
C ASN A 26 19.32 -19.39 -23.42
N GLY A 27 19.54 -20.03 -22.27
CA GLY A 27 20.77 -20.81 -21.99
C GLY A 27 22.00 -20.06 -21.50
N SER A 28 22.38 -20.31 -20.24
CA SER A 28 23.63 -20.99 -19.84
C SER A 28 23.81 -20.88 -18.33
N ASP A 29 23.97 -22.04 -17.68
CA ASP A 29 24.34 -22.18 -16.28
C ASP A 29 25.69 -21.52 -15.96
N SER A 30 25.69 -20.60 -15.01
CA SER A 30 26.84 -20.35 -14.14
C SER A 30 26.33 -19.79 -12.82
N GLY A 31 26.47 -20.60 -11.76
CA GLY A 31 25.97 -20.30 -10.42
C GLY A 31 26.50 -18.98 -9.87
N SER A 32 25.57 -18.10 -9.56
CA SER A 32 25.72 -17.06 -8.55
C SER A 32 24.69 -17.34 -7.46
N GLU A 33 25.15 -17.47 -6.22
CA GLU A 33 24.29 -17.51 -5.04
C GLU A 33 23.68 -16.11 -4.89
N SER A 34 22.61 -15.90 -5.65
CA SER A 34 21.94 -14.64 -5.89
C SER A 34 20.87 -14.36 -4.85
N MET A 35 20.52 -13.08 -4.71
CA MET A 35 19.54 -12.44 -3.81
C MET A 35 18.09 -12.99 -3.90
N GLY A 36 17.86 -14.24 -4.27
CA GLY A 36 16.56 -14.89 -4.47
C GLY A 36 15.80 -15.30 -3.19
N SER A 37 16.34 -15.05 -1.99
CA SER A 37 15.72 -15.53 -0.74
C SER A 37 14.47 -14.74 -0.31
N TRP A 38 14.30 -13.49 -0.76
CA TRP A 38 13.19 -12.62 -0.31
C TRP A 38 12.01 -12.61 -1.30
N GLY A 39 12.29 -12.66 -2.61
CA GLY A 39 11.26 -12.82 -3.65
C GLY A 39 10.46 -14.13 -3.44
N ASN A 40 11.18 -15.22 -3.16
CA ASN A 40 10.55 -16.51 -2.81
C ASN A 40 9.68 -16.41 -1.55
N SER A 41 10.08 -15.61 -0.54
CA SER A 41 9.32 -15.45 0.70
C SER A 41 8.03 -14.66 0.52
N MET A 42 8.01 -13.64 -0.35
CA MET A 42 6.80 -12.85 -0.57
C MET A 42 5.81 -13.54 -1.51
N GLU A 43 6.28 -14.30 -2.50
CA GLU A 43 5.43 -15.20 -3.30
C GLU A 43 4.86 -16.36 -2.47
N GLU A 44 5.61 -16.92 -1.52
CA GLU A 44 5.06 -17.88 -0.55
C GLU A 44 4.00 -17.23 0.35
N LYS A 45 4.29 -16.04 0.89
CA LYS A 45 3.33 -15.29 1.70
C LYS A 45 2.07 -14.94 0.93
N ASP A 46 2.18 -14.61 -0.35
CA ASP A 46 1.05 -14.34 -1.22
C ASP A 46 0.12 -15.55 -1.32
N LYS A 47 0.67 -16.76 -1.47
CA LYS A 47 -0.12 -18.01 -1.53
C LYS A 47 -0.86 -18.30 -0.22
N ASP A 48 -0.28 -17.93 0.91
CA ASP A 48 -0.85 -18.20 2.24
C ASP A 48 -1.69 -17.02 2.78
N CYS A 49 -1.73 -15.88 2.08
CA CYS A 49 -2.40 -14.66 2.55
C CYS A 49 -3.92 -14.83 2.64
N ASP A 50 -4.51 -15.61 1.74
CA ASP A 50 -5.96 -15.85 1.70
C ASP A 50 -6.45 -16.47 3.02
N ARG A 51 -5.67 -17.41 3.58
CA ARG A 51 -5.95 -18.08 4.86
C ARG A 51 -6.08 -17.10 6.03
N LEU A 52 -5.45 -15.93 5.96
CA LEU A 52 -5.51 -14.93 7.02
C LEU A 52 -6.90 -14.36 7.26
N VAL A 53 -7.75 -14.34 6.22
CA VAL A 53 -9.11 -13.78 6.28
C VAL A 53 -10.20 -14.80 5.97
N GLU A 54 -9.81 -16.05 5.72
CA GLU A 54 -10.69 -17.20 5.78
C GLU A 54 -11.12 -17.35 7.24
N GLY A 55 -12.42 -17.13 7.50
CA GLY A 55 -12.95 -17.33 8.84
C GLY A 55 -12.96 -18.81 9.18
N SER A 56 -12.89 -19.13 10.47
CA SER A 56 -13.41 -20.43 10.92
C SER A 56 -14.88 -20.55 10.49
N ASP A 57 -15.33 -21.77 10.17
CA ASP A 57 -16.69 -22.07 9.67
C ASP A 57 -17.86 -21.56 10.58
N GLU A 58 -17.56 -20.88 11.69
CA GLU A 58 -18.45 -20.44 12.76
C GLU A 58 -18.78 -18.92 12.76
N ASN A 59 -18.83 -18.21 11.62
CA ASN A 59 -19.53 -16.90 11.44
C ASN A 59 -19.25 -15.73 12.45
N ASP A 60 -18.25 -15.81 13.32
CA ASP A 60 -17.95 -14.81 14.36
C ASP A 60 -16.96 -13.73 13.89
N GLY A 61 -16.28 -13.95 12.77
CA GLY A 61 -15.26 -13.04 12.24
C GLY A 61 -13.88 -13.29 12.82
N ASP A 62 -13.71 -14.39 13.56
CA ASP A 62 -12.40 -14.87 13.97
C ASP A 62 -11.70 -15.52 12.78
N CYS A 63 -10.44 -15.15 12.60
CA CYS A 63 -9.57 -15.64 11.54
C CYS A 63 -8.10 -15.48 11.97
N ASP A 64 -7.19 -16.14 11.26
CA ASP A 64 -5.74 -16.11 11.57
C ASP A 64 -5.19 -14.67 11.70
N LEU A 65 -5.74 -13.70 10.96
CA LEU A 65 -5.37 -12.29 11.07
C LEU A 65 -5.78 -11.70 12.42
N THR A 66 -7.05 -11.83 12.81
CA THR A 66 -7.59 -11.16 14.00
C THR A 66 -7.09 -11.83 15.27
N ASP A 67 -6.92 -13.16 15.26
CA ASP A 67 -6.25 -13.91 16.35
C ASP A 67 -4.77 -13.53 16.46
N GLY A 68 -4.07 -13.42 15.33
CA GLY A 68 -2.69 -12.95 15.31
C GLY A 68 -2.55 -11.54 15.87
N LEU A 69 -3.50 -10.64 15.59
CA LEU A 69 -3.50 -9.28 16.14
C LEU A 69 -3.80 -9.25 17.65
N GLU A 70 -4.67 -10.12 18.15
CA GLU A 70 -4.88 -10.31 19.60
C GLU A 70 -3.57 -10.72 20.28
N GLU A 71 -2.83 -11.67 19.71
CA GLU A 71 -1.52 -12.05 20.23
C GLU A 71 -0.50 -10.89 20.19
N VAL A 72 -0.51 -10.10 19.11
CA VAL A 72 0.36 -8.91 18.97
C VAL A 72 0.08 -7.89 20.06
N LYS A 73 -1.20 -7.62 20.35
CA LYS A 73 -1.64 -6.75 21.45
C LYS A 73 -1.11 -7.25 22.80
N ASP A 74 -1.25 -8.55 23.07
CA ASP A 74 -0.86 -9.15 24.33
C ASP A 74 0.66 -9.14 24.54
N LYS A 75 1.42 -9.45 23.48
CA LYS A 75 2.89 -9.46 23.45
C LYS A 75 3.53 -8.07 23.34
N CYS A 76 2.74 -7.00 23.15
CA CYS A 76 3.29 -5.64 23.12
C CYS A 76 3.71 -5.18 24.52
N ASP A 77 4.94 -5.50 24.92
CA ASP A 77 5.51 -5.12 26.22
C ASP A 77 5.68 -3.61 26.40
N LYS A 78 5.76 -2.87 25.28
CA LYS A 78 5.92 -1.41 25.27
C LYS A 78 4.59 -0.67 25.26
N CYS A 79 3.47 -1.37 25.04
CA CYS A 79 2.16 -0.76 25.03
C CYS A 79 1.62 -0.62 26.46
N ASP A 80 1.16 0.56 26.82
CA ASP A 80 0.43 0.76 28.08
C ASP A 80 -1.02 0.23 28.01
N ALA A 81 -1.75 0.34 29.12
CA ALA A 81 -3.12 -0.16 29.19
C ALA A 81 -4.08 0.58 28.24
N ASP A 82 -3.90 1.88 28.03
CA ASP A 82 -4.75 2.69 27.17
C ASP A 82 -4.47 2.37 25.69
N GLU A 83 -3.20 2.20 25.33
CA GLU A 83 -2.79 1.76 23.98
C GLU A 83 -3.33 0.37 23.65
N LYS A 84 -3.31 -0.57 24.60
CA LYS A 84 -3.90 -1.91 24.41
C LYS A 84 -5.42 -1.84 24.20
N ILE A 85 -6.13 -0.94 24.89
CA ILE A 85 -7.57 -0.71 24.67
C ILE A 85 -7.82 -0.14 23.27
N VAL A 86 -6.95 0.73 22.76
CA VAL A 86 -7.05 1.26 21.40
C VAL A 86 -6.87 0.15 20.37
N ILE A 87 -5.89 -0.73 20.56
CA ILE A 87 -5.66 -1.90 19.69
C ILE A 87 -6.86 -2.85 19.74
N GLU A 88 -7.38 -3.16 20.94
CA GLU A 88 -8.54 -4.05 21.12
C GLU A 88 -9.80 -3.52 20.38
N LYS A 89 -10.08 -2.22 20.50
CA LYS A 89 -11.19 -1.58 19.78
C LYS A 89 -11.01 -1.66 18.27
N TRP A 90 -9.78 -1.48 17.79
CA TRP A 90 -9.46 -1.60 16.38
C TRP A 90 -9.66 -3.04 15.88
N ILE A 91 -9.17 -4.06 16.60
CA ILE A 91 -9.37 -5.47 16.25
C ILE A 91 -10.86 -5.81 16.19
N ALA A 92 -11.65 -5.36 17.17
CA ALA A 92 -13.09 -5.58 17.16
C ALA A 92 -13.78 -4.93 15.95
N SER A 93 -13.36 -3.72 15.55
CA SER A 93 -13.87 -3.06 14.34
C SER A 93 -13.48 -3.83 13.08
N LEU A 94 -12.22 -4.29 13.00
CA LEU A 94 -11.71 -5.08 11.88
C LEU A 94 -12.50 -6.39 11.70
N LYS A 95 -12.77 -7.12 12.80
CA LYS A 95 -13.61 -8.34 12.78
C LYS A 95 -14.96 -8.08 12.12
N LEU A 96 -15.62 -6.98 12.49
CA LEU A 96 -16.91 -6.59 11.90
C LEU A 96 -16.79 -6.23 10.41
N GLU A 97 -15.71 -5.54 10.01
CA GLU A 97 -15.48 -5.11 8.63
C GLU A 97 -15.23 -6.30 7.68
N ILE A 98 -14.46 -7.30 8.11
CA ILE A 98 -14.10 -8.46 7.27
C ILE A 98 -15.13 -9.60 7.32
N ASN A 99 -16.03 -9.62 8.31
CA ASN A 99 -17.10 -10.62 8.43
C ASN A 99 -18.31 -10.35 7.52
N VAL A 100 -18.20 -9.39 6.59
CA VAL A 100 -19.21 -9.19 5.55
C VAL A 100 -19.14 -10.36 4.56
N LYS A 101 -20.28 -10.76 3.98
CA LYS A 101 -20.35 -11.77 2.91
C LYS A 101 -19.83 -11.20 1.60
N VAL A 102 -18.52 -11.04 1.52
CA VAL A 102 -17.75 -10.58 0.36
C VAL A 102 -16.70 -11.64 -0.01
N SER A 103 -16.09 -11.49 -1.18
CA SER A 103 -15.01 -12.39 -1.61
C SER A 103 -13.78 -12.30 -0.70
N ILE A 104 -12.93 -13.35 -0.70
CA ILE A 104 -11.66 -13.36 0.06
C ILE A 104 -10.80 -12.14 -0.32
N GLU A 105 -10.69 -11.84 -1.61
CA GLU A 105 -9.97 -10.67 -2.11
C GLU A 105 -10.52 -9.36 -1.53
N GLU A 106 -11.84 -9.19 -1.48
CA GLU A 106 -12.45 -8.00 -0.87
C GLU A 106 -12.19 -7.94 0.65
N ARG A 107 -12.17 -9.08 1.36
CA ARG A 107 -11.78 -9.12 2.79
C ARG A 107 -10.33 -8.68 3.00
N LEU A 108 -9.41 -9.12 2.15
CA LEU A 108 -8.01 -8.71 2.20
C LEU A 108 -7.85 -7.20 1.96
N ILE A 109 -8.58 -6.65 0.98
CA ILE A 109 -8.59 -5.21 0.69
C ILE A 109 -9.13 -4.42 1.90
N LEU A 110 -10.22 -4.88 2.51
CA LEU A 110 -10.81 -4.26 3.72
C LEU A 110 -9.85 -4.32 4.91
N ALA A 111 -9.24 -5.49 5.16
CA ALA A 111 -8.24 -5.65 6.21
C ALA A 111 -7.05 -4.72 6.03
N SER A 112 -6.50 -4.65 4.81
CA SER A 112 -5.38 -3.76 4.48
C SER A 112 -5.76 -2.30 4.67
N ALA A 113 -6.96 -1.89 4.24
CA ALA A 113 -7.47 -0.53 4.46
C ALA A 113 -7.62 -0.21 5.96
N SER A 114 -8.11 -1.15 6.77
CA SER A 114 -8.25 -0.99 8.21
C SER A 114 -6.90 -0.82 8.91
N ILE A 115 -5.89 -1.62 8.53
CA ILE A 115 -4.52 -1.51 9.05
C ILE A 115 -3.90 -0.16 8.67
N LEU A 116 -4.05 0.26 7.41
CA LEU A 116 -3.52 1.53 6.93
C LEU A 116 -4.19 2.74 7.60
N LYS A 117 -5.51 2.65 7.86
CA LYS A 117 -6.24 3.64 8.64
C LYS A 117 -5.72 3.70 10.07
N PHE A 118 -5.54 2.55 10.73
CA PHE A 118 -4.99 2.48 12.08
C PHE A 118 -3.59 3.08 12.18
N GLN A 119 -2.71 2.80 11.20
CA GLN A 119 -1.39 3.42 11.09
C GLN A 119 -1.46 4.94 11.01
N MET A 120 -2.42 5.50 10.27
CA MET A 120 -2.57 6.93 10.10
C MET A 120 -3.12 7.62 11.35
N GLU A 121 -4.09 7.00 12.02
CA GLU A 121 -4.75 7.55 13.21
C GLU A 121 -3.91 7.35 14.47
N ASN A 122 -3.12 6.27 14.55
CA ASN A 122 -2.35 5.88 15.71
C ASN A 122 -0.89 5.53 15.35
N PRO A 123 -0.12 6.45 14.74
CA PRO A 123 1.22 6.16 14.23
C PRO A 123 2.18 5.65 15.29
N SER A 124 2.16 6.23 16.51
CA SER A 124 3.01 5.80 17.62
C SER A 124 2.71 4.37 18.07
N ILE A 125 1.44 3.98 18.14
CA ILE A 125 1.05 2.62 18.52
C ILE A 125 1.44 1.64 17.40
N PHE A 126 1.17 2.03 16.15
CA PHE A 126 1.55 1.21 15.00
C PHE A 126 3.06 0.94 14.97
N GLU A 127 3.90 1.93 15.29
CA GLU A 127 5.35 1.75 15.37
C GLU A 127 5.79 0.64 16.35
N LEU A 128 5.03 0.43 17.43
CA LEU A 128 5.31 -0.62 18.43
C LEU A 128 4.95 -2.02 17.93
N ILE A 129 3.92 -2.14 17.08
CA ILE A 129 3.32 -3.43 16.70
C ILE A 129 3.65 -3.87 15.26
N GLN A 130 4.08 -2.97 14.38
CA GLN A 130 4.21 -3.21 12.94
C GLN A 130 5.20 -4.32 12.53
N TYR A 131 6.14 -4.65 13.42
CA TYR A 131 7.16 -5.70 13.22
C TYR A 131 6.88 -6.98 14.02
N GLN A 132 5.74 -7.05 14.71
CA GLN A 132 5.32 -8.26 15.40
C GLN A 132 4.71 -9.24 14.41
N ASN A 133 4.94 -10.53 14.62
CA ASN A 133 4.34 -11.58 13.79
C ASN A 133 2.85 -11.70 14.08
N VAL A 134 2.05 -11.67 13.02
CA VAL A 134 0.65 -12.04 13.00
C VAL A 134 0.59 -13.55 12.73
N SER A 135 0.27 -14.31 13.77
CA SER A 135 0.22 -15.77 13.72
C SER A 135 1.54 -16.36 13.14
N SER A 136 1.43 -17.41 12.34
CA SER A 136 2.55 -18.04 11.62
C SER A 136 2.90 -17.36 10.30
N TRP A 137 2.12 -16.37 9.85
CA TRP A 137 2.25 -15.81 8.51
C TRP A 137 3.38 -14.78 8.39
N GLY A 138 3.54 -13.92 9.40
CA GLY A 138 4.66 -12.97 9.50
C GLY A 138 4.24 -11.56 9.91
N MET A 139 5.07 -10.56 9.63
CA MET A 139 4.87 -9.20 10.14
C MET A 139 3.66 -8.47 9.53
N LEU A 140 3.01 -7.62 10.33
CA LEU A 140 1.87 -6.80 9.90
C LEU A 140 2.17 -5.91 8.68
N THR A 141 3.40 -5.39 8.59
CA THR A 141 3.86 -4.59 7.44
C THR A 141 3.99 -5.40 6.15
N TYR A 142 4.24 -6.71 6.24
CA TYR A 142 4.22 -7.57 5.06
C TYR A 142 2.80 -7.79 4.55
N PHE A 143 1.81 -7.82 5.43
CA PHE A 143 0.42 -8.00 5.02
C PHE A 143 -0.02 -6.87 4.08
N THR A 144 0.14 -5.62 4.51
CA THR A 144 -0.22 -4.46 3.67
C THR A 144 0.56 -4.45 2.36
N LYS A 145 1.84 -4.88 2.37
CA LYS A 145 2.67 -4.95 1.18
C LYS A 145 2.28 -6.06 0.20
N VAL A 146 1.87 -7.24 0.67
CA VAL A 146 1.33 -8.31 -0.20
C VAL A 146 0.08 -7.81 -0.92
N ILE A 147 -0.83 -7.16 -0.20
CA ILE A 147 -2.05 -6.63 -0.81
C ILE A 147 -1.73 -5.52 -1.81
N GLU A 148 -0.77 -4.65 -1.51
CA GLU A 148 -0.27 -3.63 -2.44
C GLU A 148 0.25 -4.26 -3.75
N ILE A 149 1.01 -5.34 -3.68
CA ILE A 149 1.53 -6.06 -4.86
C ILE A 149 0.38 -6.63 -5.69
N ARG A 150 -0.60 -7.30 -5.06
CA ARG A 150 -1.79 -7.83 -5.76
C ARG A 150 -2.55 -6.72 -6.49
N GLN A 151 -2.75 -5.59 -5.82
CA GLN A 151 -3.47 -4.43 -6.36
C GLN A 151 -2.69 -3.68 -7.45
N THR A 152 -1.37 -3.85 -7.54
CA THR A 152 -0.55 -3.16 -8.55
C THR A 152 -1.02 -3.50 -9.98
N THR A 153 -1.50 -4.71 -10.22
CA THR A 153 -2.06 -5.13 -11.52
C THR A 153 -3.35 -4.38 -11.90
N LYS A 154 -4.05 -3.80 -10.92
CA LYS A 154 -5.32 -3.08 -11.08
C LYS A 154 -5.13 -1.56 -11.14
N VAL A 155 -3.91 -1.05 -10.96
CA VAL A 155 -3.66 0.39 -10.86
C VAL A 155 -3.88 1.11 -12.19
N GLU A 156 -3.62 0.44 -13.32
CA GLU A 156 -3.77 1.05 -14.64
C GLU A 156 -5.21 1.42 -14.95
N SER A 157 -6.18 0.59 -14.56
CA SER A 157 -7.60 0.90 -14.75
C SER A 157 -8.06 2.11 -13.95
N LEU A 158 -7.35 2.51 -12.89
CA LEU A 158 -7.72 3.69 -12.10
C LEU A 158 -7.32 5.02 -12.73
N ILE A 159 -6.35 4.98 -13.65
CA ILE A 159 -5.75 6.17 -14.25
C ILE A 159 -5.94 6.22 -15.78
N THR A 160 -6.63 5.24 -16.33
CA THR A 160 -6.99 5.20 -17.75
C THR A 160 -8.20 6.09 -17.96
N LEU A 161 -8.09 7.04 -18.89
CA LEU A 161 -9.18 7.95 -19.22
C LEU A 161 -10.26 7.25 -20.06
N ASP A 162 -11.52 7.58 -19.79
CA ASP A 162 -12.65 7.25 -20.64
C ASP A 162 -12.86 8.29 -21.76
N ASP A 163 -13.96 8.17 -22.50
CA ASP A 163 -14.30 9.08 -23.60
C ASP A 163 -14.64 10.51 -23.14
N GLU A 164 -14.81 10.74 -21.84
CA GLU A 164 -15.12 12.03 -21.22
C GLU A 164 -13.92 12.63 -20.48
N ASP A 165 -12.70 12.15 -20.76
CA ASP A 165 -11.45 12.56 -20.10
C ASP A 165 -11.49 12.35 -18.56
N ASN A 166 -12.25 11.38 -18.10
CA ASN A 166 -12.43 11.06 -16.69
C ASN A 166 -11.84 9.68 -16.34
N CYS A 167 -11.56 9.42 -15.06
CA CYS A 167 -11.10 8.12 -14.58
C CYS A 167 -11.45 7.91 -13.09
N PRO A 168 -11.42 6.66 -12.58
CA PRO A 168 -11.77 6.37 -11.18
C PRO A 168 -10.95 7.15 -10.14
N LEU A 169 -9.70 7.51 -10.44
CA LEU A 169 -8.90 8.39 -9.58
C LEU A 169 -9.51 9.79 -9.44
N PHE A 170 -9.98 10.38 -10.54
CA PHE A 170 -10.54 11.74 -10.53
C PHE A 170 -11.86 11.76 -9.77
N GLU A 171 -12.71 10.77 -10.02
CA GLU A 171 -13.96 10.60 -9.28
C GLU A 171 -13.71 10.45 -7.77
N ALA A 172 -12.73 9.64 -7.38
CA ALA A 172 -12.38 9.47 -5.96
C ALA A 172 -11.91 10.78 -5.32
N LEU A 173 -11.08 11.57 -6.02
CA LEU A 173 -10.62 12.87 -5.53
C LEU A 173 -11.78 13.86 -5.38
N ILE A 174 -12.65 13.95 -6.39
CA ILE A 174 -13.80 14.86 -6.38
C ILE A 174 -14.78 14.46 -5.28
N ASN A 175 -15.10 13.18 -5.15
CA ASN A 175 -16.05 12.72 -4.13
C ASN A 175 -15.51 12.87 -2.70
N SER A 176 -14.18 12.93 -2.52
CA SER A 176 -13.55 13.11 -1.21
C SER A 176 -13.62 14.54 -0.65
N THR A 177 -14.12 15.51 -1.42
CA THR A 177 -14.25 16.91 -1.00
C THR A 177 -15.46 17.18 -0.10
N ASP A 178 -16.37 16.22 0.03
CA ASP A 178 -17.61 16.32 0.82
C ASP A 178 -18.42 17.62 0.57
N GLY A 179 -18.42 18.10 -0.68
CA GLY A 179 -19.13 19.33 -1.07
C GLY A 179 -18.46 20.65 -0.62
N SER A 180 -17.22 20.60 -0.13
CA SER A 180 -16.45 21.78 0.22
C SER A 180 -15.96 22.50 -1.04
N TYR A 181 -16.51 23.68 -1.31
CA TYR A 181 -16.13 24.50 -2.47
C TYR A 181 -14.61 24.76 -2.57
N GLU A 182 -13.94 24.97 -1.43
CA GLU A 182 -12.48 25.18 -1.39
C GLU A 182 -11.73 23.93 -1.84
N GLN A 183 -12.12 22.76 -1.31
CA GLN A 183 -11.49 21.49 -1.66
C GLN A 183 -11.80 21.11 -3.11
N GLU A 184 -13.05 21.27 -3.56
CA GLU A 184 -13.45 21.05 -4.94
C GLU A 184 -12.65 21.92 -5.91
N SER A 185 -12.49 23.21 -5.62
CA SER A 185 -11.70 24.10 -6.47
C SER A 185 -10.23 23.65 -6.54
N ALA A 186 -9.64 23.26 -5.42
CA ALA A 186 -8.25 22.82 -5.36
C ALA A 186 -8.03 21.46 -6.06
N VAL A 187 -8.96 20.52 -5.88
CA VAL A 187 -8.96 19.22 -6.55
C VAL A 187 -9.14 19.38 -8.06
N ASN A 188 -10.08 20.23 -8.50
CA ASN A 188 -10.27 20.51 -9.92
C ASN A 188 -9.04 21.16 -10.55
N ALA A 189 -8.33 22.02 -9.84
CA ALA A 189 -7.06 22.58 -10.31
C ALA A 189 -6.00 21.46 -10.45
N LEU A 190 -5.83 20.61 -9.44
CA LEU A 190 -4.91 19.47 -9.51
C LEU A 190 -5.21 18.54 -10.70
N ILE A 191 -6.48 18.23 -10.93
CA ILE A 191 -6.91 17.36 -12.02
C ILE A 191 -6.59 18.01 -13.37
N ASN A 192 -7.14 19.20 -13.61
CA ASN A 192 -7.07 19.84 -14.93
C ASN A 192 -5.67 20.37 -15.29
N GLU A 193 -4.89 20.82 -14.31
CA GLU A 193 -3.56 21.41 -14.56
C GLU A 193 -2.43 20.38 -14.51
N THR A 194 -2.68 19.15 -14.06
CA THR A 194 -1.60 18.17 -13.86
C THR A 194 -2.01 16.74 -14.13
N LEU A 195 -3.01 16.21 -13.41
CA LEU A 195 -3.29 14.77 -13.51
C LEU A 195 -3.84 14.36 -14.87
N LEU A 196 -4.68 15.20 -15.49
CA LEU A 196 -5.24 14.93 -16.82
C LEU A 196 -4.13 14.77 -17.87
N GLU A 197 -3.15 15.68 -17.89
CA GLU A 197 -2.01 15.60 -18.81
C GLU A 197 -1.20 14.31 -18.58
N ILE A 198 -0.95 13.94 -17.32
CA ILE A 198 -0.21 12.71 -16.98
C ILE A 198 -0.97 11.46 -17.43
N CYS A 199 -2.28 11.39 -17.21
CA CYS A 199 -3.10 10.24 -17.57
C CYS A 199 -3.25 10.10 -19.09
N ALA A 200 -3.40 11.22 -19.82
CA ALA A 200 -3.55 11.28 -21.26
C ALA A 200 -2.26 10.99 -22.04
N ASP A 201 -1.07 11.17 -21.43
CA ASP A 201 0.21 10.93 -22.09
C ASP A 201 0.52 9.42 -22.22
N MET A 202 0.03 8.85 -23.30
CA MET A 202 0.26 7.44 -23.67
C MET A 202 1.71 7.14 -24.10
N THR A 203 2.59 8.14 -24.20
CA THR A 203 4.03 7.91 -24.44
C THR A 203 4.75 7.50 -23.15
N LEU A 204 4.15 7.76 -21.98
CA LEU A 204 4.67 7.34 -20.70
C LEU A 204 4.24 5.91 -20.38
N SER A 205 5.22 5.08 -20.02
CA SER A 205 4.94 3.79 -19.38
C SER A 205 4.05 3.96 -18.15
N ILE A 206 3.26 2.93 -17.82
CA ILE A 206 2.42 2.90 -16.62
C ILE A 206 3.20 3.27 -15.33
N THR A 207 4.43 2.77 -15.20
CA THR A 207 5.34 3.10 -14.10
C THR A 207 5.59 4.61 -14.03
N LYS A 208 6.04 5.23 -15.13
CA LYS A 208 6.31 6.68 -15.18
C LYS A 208 5.06 7.53 -14.90
N ARG A 209 3.88 7.12 -15.37
CA ARG A 209 2.62 7.81 -15.03
C ARG A 209 2.35 7.76 -13.52
N ASN A 210 2.46 6.58 -12.90
CA ASN A 210 2.26 6.43 -11.45
C ASN A 210 3.29 7.22 -10.62
N VAL A 211 4.56 7.30 -11.06
CA VAL A 211 5.59 8.13 -10.42
C VAL A 211 5.17 9.61 -10.42
N LYS A 212 4.78 10.15 -11.57
CA LYS A 212 4.34 11.55 -11.70
C LYS A 212 3.06 11.84 -10.92
N ILE A 213 2.11 10.89 -10.91
CA ILE A 213 0.90 10.99 -10.09
C ILE A 213 1.27 11.07 -8.61
N PHE A 214 2.16 10.21 -8.12
CA PHE A 214 2.63 10.29 -6.73
C PHE A 214 3.26 11.65 -6.40
N GLU A 215 4.13 12.18 -7.28
CA GLU A 215 4.75 13.49 -7.07
C GLU A 215 3.70 14.62 -6.98
N ALA A 216 2.72 14.61 -7.89
CA ALA A 216 1.62 15.58 -7.91
C ALA A 216 0.76 15.50 -6.63
N LEU A 217 0.35 14.29 -6.24
CA LEU A 217 -0.43 14.05 -5.02
C LEU A 217 0.37 14.40 -3.76
N SER A 218 1.65 14.03 -3.70
CA SER A 218 2.53 14.37 -2.58
C SER A 218 2.68 15.87 -2.42
N LYS A 219 2.86 16.60 -3.53
CA LYS A 219 2.90 18.07 -3.50
C LYS A 219 1.56 18.64 -3.04
N PHE A 220 0.45 18.15 -3.58
CA PHE A 220 -0.89 18.60 -3.18
C PHE A 220 -1.14 18.43 -1.67
N PHE A 221 -0.88 17.25 -1.11
CA PHE A 221 -1.08 16.99 0.33
C PHE A 221 0.01 17.61 1.22
N SER A 222 1.14 18.05 0.67
CA SER A 222 2.10 18.86 1.42
C SER A 222 1.58 20.29 1.67
N ILE A 223 0.77 20.80 0.74
CA ILE A 223 0.15 22.13 0.83
C ILE A 223 -1.15 22.03 1.64
N ASN A 224 -1.95 20.99 1.41
CA ASN A 224 -3.26 20.78 2.03
C ASN A 224 -3.25 19.62 3.03
N SER A 225 -2.31 19.66 3.98
CA SER A 225 -2.00 18.53 4.87
C SER A 225 -3.18 18.09 5.76
N GLU A 226 -4.05 19.02 6.11
CA GLU A 226 -5.22 18.81 6.94
C GLU A 226 -6.34 18.03 6.24
N TRP A 227 -6.36 18.01 4.90
CA TRP A 227 -7.33 17.22 4.12
C TRP A 227 -6.87 15.77 3.91
N LYS A 228 -5.60 15.48 4.19
CA LYS A 228 -4.99 14.18 3.86
C LYS A 228 -5.73 13.01 4.48
N SER A 229 -6.10 13.10 5.76
CA SER A 229 -6.78 12.01 6.48
C SER A 229 -8.16 11.70 5.88
N SER A 230 -8.97 12.73 5.59
CA SER A 230 -10.30 12.52 5.00
C SER A 230 -10.22 11.96 3.58
N PHE A 231 -9.29 12.48 2.76
CA PHE A 231 -9.08 11.98 1.40
C PHE A 231 -8.62 10.53 1.39
N PHE A 232 -7.70 10.16 2.30
CA PHE A 232 -7.09 8.83 2.34
C PHE A 232 -8.09 7.72 2.68
N GLN A 233 -9.16 8.04 3.41
CA GLN A 233 -10.21 7.09 3.76
C GLN A 233 -11.26 6.90 2.65
N PHE A 234 -11.25 7.72 1.59
CA PHE A 234 -12.23 7.63 0.51
C PHE A 234 -12.07 6.32 -0.28
N LYS A 235 -13.18 5.66 -0.62
CA LYS A 235 -13.19 4.39 -1.35
C LYS A 235 -13.11 4.62 -2.86
N ILE A 236 -12.20 3.91 -3.51
CA ILE A 236 -12.09 3.82 -4.97
C ILE A 236 -12.73 2.50 -5.40
N GLU A 237 -14.01 2.55 -5.78
CA GLU A 237 -14.79 1.43 -6.30
C GLU A 237 -14.48 0.06 -5.65
N ARG A 238 -14.12 -0.96 -6.45
CA ARG A 238 -13.70 -2.30 -6.02
C ARG A 238 -12.19 -2.44 -5.83
N PHE A 239 -11.45 -1.34 -5.95
CA PHE A 239 -10.01 -1.36 -5.77
C PHE A 239 -9.66 -1.33 -4.29
N GLY A 240 -10.25 -0.42 -3.51
CA GLY A 240 -9.87 -0.20 -2.11
C GLY A 240 -10.05 1.26 -1.68
N THR A 241 -9.10 1.80 -0.91
CA THR A 241 -9.08 3.21 -0.50
C THR A 241 -8.07 4.03 -1.28
N PHE A 242 -8.24 5.36 -1.27
CA PHE A 242 -7.26 6.28 -1.82
C PHE A 242 -5.89 6.14 -1.15
N GLN A 243 -5.84 5.82 0.15
CA GLN A 243 -4.58 5.54 0.83
C GLN A 243 -3.84 4.35 0.21
N GLN A 244 -4.55 3.28 -0.16
CA GLN A 244 -3.93 2.12 -0.82
C GLN A 244 -3.37 2.51 -2.19
N PHE A 245 -4.12 3.27 -2.99
CA PHE A 245 -3.64 3.81 -4.27
C PHE A 245 -2.40 4.69 -4.08
N TYR A 246 -2.41 5.57 -3.08
CA TYR A 246 -1.29 6.44 -2.75
C TYR A 246 -0.04 5.65 -2.35
N GLN A 247 -0.17 4.53 -1.62
CA GLN A 247 0.97 3.66 -1.30
C GLN A 247 1.53 2.95 -2.54
N ILE A 248 0.67 2.46 -3.44
CA ILE A 248 1.13 1.83 -4.70
C ILE A 248 1.93 2.84 -5.55
N THR A 249 1.39 4.04 -5.76
CA THR A 249 2.07 5.09 -6.54
C THR A 249 3.37 5.53 -5.88
N LYS A 250 3.40 5.65 -4.54
CA LYS A 250 4.62 5.87 -3.76
C LYS A 250 5.67 4.78 -4.00
N SER A 251 5.27 3.52 -4.07
CA SER A 251 6.19 2.42 -4.32
C SER A 251 6.82 2.48 -5.71
N PHE A 252 6.06 2.88 -6.73
CA PHE A 252 6.63 3.17 -8.05
C PHE A 252 7.66 4.30 -8.01
N TYR A 253 7.36 5.39 -7.29
CA TYR A 253 8.30 6.50 -7.11
C TYR A 253 9.58 6.06 -6.40
N GLN A 254 9.45 5.37 -5.27
CA GLN A 254 10.62 4.91 -4.52
C GLN A 254 11.48 3.94 -5.33
N LYS A 255 10.85 3.06 -6.13
CA LYS A 255 11.58 2.17 -7.05
C LYS A 255 12.37 2.97 -8.08
N SER A 256 11.75 3.98 -8.70
CA SER A 256 12.45 4.81 -9.69
C SER A 256 13.63 5.59 -9.08
N GLN A 257 13.56 5.99 -7.81
CA GLN A 257 14.69 6.62 -7.12
C GLN A 257 15.83 5.62 -6.86
N VAL A 258 15.53 4.36 -6.54
CA VAL A 258 16.54 3.32 -6.35
C VAL A 258 17.24 3.00 -7.66
N ASP A 259 16.49 2.85 -8.76
CA ASP A 259 17.03 2.56 -10.09
C ASP A 259 18.04 3.64 -10.52
N VAL A 260 17.73 4.92 -10.28
CA VAL A 260 18.64 6.05 -10.55
C VAL A 260 19.94 5.96 -9.74
N ILE A 261 19.86 5.57 -8.46
CA ILE A 261 21.05 5.43 -7.61
C ILE A 261 21.94 4.29 -8.14
N LEU A 262 21.35 3.13 -8.43
CA LEU A 262 22.08 1.95 -8.89
C LEU A 262 22.70 2.16 -10.27
N GLU A 263 21.99 2.79 -11.21
CA GLU A 263 22.54 3.13 -12.53
C GLU A 263 23.65 4.19 -12.46
N GLY A 264 23.54 5.13 -11.52
CA GLY A 264 24.58 6.12 -11.23
C GLY A 264 25.88 5.48 -10.73
N GLU A 265 25.79 4.49 -9.83
CA GLU A 265 26.96 3.79 -9.27
C GLU A 265 27.71 2.93 -10.29
N VAL A 266 27.03 2.38 -11.31
CA VAL A 266 27.67 1.58 -12.38
C VAL A 266 28.41 2.47 -13.39
N SER A 267 28.04 3.75 -13.51
CA SER A 267 28.69 4.69 -14.43
C SER A 267 29.99 5.31 -13.90
N GLU A 268 30.32 5.10 -12.63
CA GLU A 268 31.53 5.64 -11.96
C GLU A 268 32.62 4.59 -11.68
N SER A 269 32.48 3.35 -12.18
CA SER A 269 33.48 2.27 -12.08
C SER A 269 34.18 1.99 -13.41
#